data_AF-A0A7S4QZV9-F1
#
_entry.id   AF-A0A7S4QZV9-F1
#
_cell.length_a   1.000
_cell.length_b   1.000
_cell.length_c   1.000
_cell.angle_alpha   90.00
_cell.angle_beta   90.00
_cell.angle_gamma   90.00
#
_symmetry.space_group_name_H-M   'P 1'
#
loop_
_entity.id
_entity.type
_entity.pdbx_description
1 polymer ?
#
loop_
_entity_poly.entity_id
_entity_poly.type
_entity_poly.pdbx_seq_one_letter_code
_entity_poly.pdbx_strand_id
1 'polypeptide(L)'
;AASHLRPLLAGLREHFRRRPGRGEACAQQLAEQEAFRADVLDISLLVQLVIWATLDNDGSRRQEYMDLCERLSNFSKEAIMDIAEHFGEAAGSPQVAFATPVSARPSLGGELALSPAGAAAEGLPDFMEVGLDDETRYRRLKKCYHAVMEEQERLEDERNLLRRQLEAEIKKRQDAEEGERMARMELKESDEARHRMREESRALFEVRLEQEAQKFREQLKHREKQIEALQEERDLARAQAGKADKLSEQLGVCRKKLEGSQAWKRERDELRRQLDEVVSSKNSDSGGNEHLRVMLDRTRREANVLLEERDEAQRQVLQLQQEMGQLREEHAAASEALSHTRRDAADGASRGAPGAQAVSTDTGHRPSTPSARSPKGTGVEELKSLLHSQKDELLERLLAEKERATRAETTLQLKQAEVDKLADQRTRDQEALRALEERARAQAGRLSELESQGPPPRDRRGREEEEEGGERSGRLRELQALLAQRERELQIHRWRGQTESDTLAAQETLMASCLHELGLRYHKLLLQNGALLRRLHAAGAPGGGGGAAAPADPGSPSPARGGEPPPAGG
;
A
#
# COMPACT_ATOMS: atom_id res chain seq x y z
N ALA A 1 -16.65 25.92 17.55
CA ALA A 1 -16.68 24.64 18.29
C ALA A 1 -17.11 24.82 19.75
N ALA A 2 -16.43 25.64 20.55
CA ALA A 2 -16.68 25.79 22.00
C ALA A 2 -18.12 26.21 22.40
N SER A 3 -18.83 26.98 21.55
CA SER A 3 -20.21 27.42 21.82
C SER A 3 -21.24 26.28 21.86
N HIS A 4 -20.99 25.16 21.17
CA HIS A 4 -21.92 24.03 21.08
C HIS A 4 -21.58 22.90 22.08
N LEU A 5 -20.35 22.88 22.60
CA LEU A 5 -19.90 21.90 23.59
C LEU A 5 -20.49 22.14 24.98
N ARG A 6 -20.61 23.40 25.41
CA ARG A 6 -21.21 23.77 26.70
C ARG A 6 -22.62 23.22 26.92
N PRO A 7 -23.58 23.41 26.00
CA PRO A 7 -24.92 22.86 26.20
C PRO A 7 -24.95 21.33 26.17
N LEU A 8 -24.09 20.67 25.38
CA LEU A 8 -23.97 19.20 25.38
C LEU A 8 -23.44 18.68 26.71
N LEU A 9 -22.35 19.26 27.24
CA LEU A 9 -21.77 18.87 28.52
C LEU A 9 -22.73 19.14 29.69
N ALA A 10 -23.48 20.26 29.65
CA ALA A 10 -24.53 20.54 30.63
C ALA A 10 -25.67 19.49 30.56
N GLY A 11 -26.07 19.09 29.36
CA GLY A 11 -27.07 18.05 29.14
C GLY A 11 -26.62 16.66 29.63
N LEU A 12 -25.38 16.27 29.33
CA LEU A 12 -24.78 15.01 29.82
C LEU A 12 -24.64 15.01 31.34
N ARG A 13 -24.20 16.13 31.93
CA ARG A 13 -24.09 16.26 33.38
C ARG A 13 -25.44 16.11 34.06
N GLU A 14 -26.49 16.78 33.57
CA GLU A 14 -27.83 16.67 34.14
C GLU A 14 -28.44 15.26 33.93
N HIS A 15 -28.13 14.61 32.81
CA HIS A 15 -28.55 13.23 32.54
C HIS A 15 -27.97 12.25 33.58
N PHE A 16 -26.66 12.33 33.84
CA PHE A 16 -26.00 11.45 34.80
C PHE A 16 -26.16 11.86 36.27
N ARG A 17 -26.53 13.12 36.57
CA ARG A 17 -26.78 13.61 37.94
C ARG A 17 -27.90 12.83 38.66
N ARG A 18 -28.86 12.29 37.91
CA ARG A 18 -29.97 11.48 38.47
C ARG A 18 -29.60 10.01 38.66
N ARG A 19 -28.40 9.60 38.25
CA ARG A 19 -27.93 8.21 38.26
C ARG A 19 -26.47 8.16 38.73
N PRO A 20 -26.22 8.09 40.06
CA PRO A 20 -24.86 8.11 40.59
C PRO A 20 -24.07 6.91 40.09
N GLY A 21 -22.93 7.17 39.43
CA GLY A 21 -22.12 6.14 38.78
C GLY A 21 -20.91 6.71 38.03
N ARG A 22 -20.20 5.86 37.28
CA ARG A 22 -18.99 6.26 36.53
C ARG A 22 -19.25 7.38 35.51
N GLY A 23 -20.44 7.41 34.90
CA GLY A 23 -20.84 8.46 33.96
C GLY A 23 -20.92 9.85 34.59
N GLU A 24 -21.37 9.96 35.84
CA GLU A 24 -21.45 11.26 36.55
C GLU A 24 -20.05 11.82 36.83
N ALA A 25 -19.13 10.98 37.32
CA ALA A 25 -17.76 11.37 37.60
C ALA A 25 -17.02 11.84 36.33
N CYS A 26 -17.16 11.12 35.22
CA CYS A 26 -16.55 11.49 33.94
C CYS A 26 -17.17 12.77 33.35
N ALA A 27 -18.49 12.94 33.43
CA ALA A 27 -19.16 14.16 32.95
C ALA A 27 -18.76 15.39 33.77
N GLN A 28 -18.57 15.22 35.08
CA GLN A 28 -18.11 16.28 35.96
C GLN A 28 -16.64 16.64 35.72
N GLN A 29 -15.77 15.64 35.51
CA GLN A 29 -14.37 15.85 35.16
C GLN A 29 -14.20 16.64 33.84
N LEU A 30 -15.00 16.33 32.82
CA LEU A 30 -14.99 17.06 31.54
C LEU A 30 -15.50 18.51 31.67
N ALA A 31 -16.54 18.72 32.49
CA ALA A 31 -17.04 20.07 32.76
C ALA A 31 -16.01 20.92 33.51
N GLU A 32 -15.25 20.32 34.43
CA GLU A 32 -14.16 20.97 35.15
C GLU A 32 -12.94 21.26 34.25
N GLN A 33 -12.64 20.37 33.30
CA GLN A 33 -11.57 20.59 32.31
C GLN A 33 -11.91 21.70 31.29
N GLU A 34 -13.16 21.79 30.83
CA GLU A 34 -13.62 22.86 29.93
C GLU A 34 -13.47 24.24 30.58
N ALA A 35 -13.72 24.34 31.89
CA ALA A 35 -13.55 25.58 32.65
C ALA A 35 -12.08 26.04 32.74
N PHE A 36 -11.12 25.10 32.59
CA PHE A 36 -9.70 25.38 32.78
C PHE A 36 -8.96 25.66 31.46
N ARG A 37 -9.26 24.92 30.37
CA ARG A 37 -8.63 25.11 29.04
C ARG A 37 -9.55 24.62 27.91
N ALA A 38 -10.03 25.53 27.06
CA ALA A 38 -10.90 25.20 25.92
C ALA A 38 -10.21 24.39 24.81
N ASP A 39 -8.87 24.42 24.74
CA ASP A 39 -8.11 23.87 23.60
C ASP A 39 -7.68 22.40 23.77
N VAL A 40 -7.91 21.79 24.95
CA VAL A 40 -7.50 20.40 25.24
C VAL A 40 -8.68 19.64 25.87
N LEU A 41 -9.78 19.57 25.14
CA LEU A 41 -10.88 18.69 25.48
C LEU A 41 -10.55 17.27 25.02
N ASP A 42 -10.61 16.31 25.93
CA ASP A 42 -10.42 14.90 25.60
C ASP A 42 -11.66 14.38 24.85
N ILE A 43 -11.58 14.46 23.51
CA ILE A 43 -12.65 14.06 22.59
C ILE A 43 -13.05 12.59 22.82
N SER A 44 -12.10 11.74 23.22
CA SER A 44 -12.37 10.31 23.45
C SER A 44 -13.33 10.08 24.63
N LEU A 45 -13.16 10.86 25.70
CA LEU A 45 -13.99 10.79 26.90
C LEU A 45 -15.39 11.38 26.66
N LEU A 46 -15.47 12.44 25.85
CA LEU A 46 -16.76 13.01 25.43
C LEU A 46 -17.57 12.02 24.59
N VAL A 47 -16.93 11.36 23.62
CA VAL A 47 -17.58 10.34 22.78
C VAL A 47 -18.06 9.16 23.62
N GLN A 48 -17.26 8.69 24.59
CA GLN A 48 -17.67 7.63 25.52
C GLN A 48 -18.91 8.01 26.34
N LEU A 49 -18.99 9.24 26.86
CA LEU A 49 -20.16 9.70 27.62
C LEU A 49 -21.42 9.81 26.76
N VAL A 50 -21.30 10.24 25.51
CA VAL A 50 -22.44 10.28 24.61
C VAL A 50 -22.90 8.87 24.26
N ILE A 51 -21.99 7.93 24.01
CA ILE A 51 -22.33 6.52 23.79
C ILE A 51 -23.04 5.93 25.01
N TRP A 52 -22.55 6.19 26.22
CA TRP A 52 -23.24 5.74 27.44
C TRP A 52 -24.63 6.36 27.57
N ALA A 53 -24.78 7.66 27.28
CA ALA A 53 -26.09 8.32 27.34
C ALA A 53 -27.07 7.86 26.24
N THR A 54 -26.59 7.43 25.07
CA THR A 54 -27.45 6.90 23.99
C THR A 54 -27.86 5.44 24.23
N LEU A 55 -27.00 4.65 24.88
CA LEU A 55 -27.31 3.26 25.26
C LEU A 55 -28.29 3.19 26.45
N ASP A 56 -28.27 4.18 27.34
CA ASP A 56 -29.10 4.21 28.57
C ASP A 56 -30.53 4.75 28.38
N ASN A 57 -30.89 5.27 27.19
CA ASN A 57 -32.17 5.92 26.93
C ASN A 57 -33.10 5.05 26.05
N ASP A 58 -34.31 4.77 26.55
CA ASP A 58 -35.41 4.21 25.78
C ASP A 58 -35.84 5.20 24.68
N GLY A 59 -35.39 4.94 23.45
CA GLY A 59 -35.95 5.38 22.16
C GLY A 59 -36.03 6.89 21.88
N SER A 60 -36.73 7.68 22.70
CA SER A 60 -37.19 9.02 22.34
C SER A 60 -36.10 10.10 22.37
N ARG A 61 -35.08 9.96 23.23
CA ARG A 61 -33.97 10.94 23.31
C ARG A 61 -32.74 10.53 22.50
N ARG A 62 -32.72 9.29 21.99
CA ARG A 62 -31.60 8.76 21.19
C ARG A 62 -31.35 9.61 19.94
N GLN A 63 -32.43 10.04 19.27
CA GLN A 63 -32.32 10.85 18.05
C GLN A 63 -31.74 12.24 18.34
N GLU A 64 -32.15 12.90 19.42
CA GLU A 64 -31.64 14.23 19.79
C GLU A 64 -30.13 14.22 20.10
N TYR A 65 -29.64 13.16 20.76
CA TYR A 65 -28.20 12.99 21.02
C TYR A 65 -27.40 12.66 19.74
N MET A 66 -27.97 11.85 18.83
CA MET A 66 -27.37 11.57 17.53
C MET A 66 -27.27 12.84 16.67
N ASP A 67 -28.34 13.64 16.60
CA ASP A 67 -28.37 14.89 15.85
C ASP A 67 -27.37 15.93 16.41
N LEU A 68 -27.15 15.94 17.73
CA LEU A 68 -26.13 16.77 18.39
C LEU A 68 -24.71 16.29 18.08
N CYS A 69 -24.49 14.98 17.99
CA CYS A 69 -23.21 14.39 17.59
C CYS A 69 -22.88 14.60 16.12
N GLU A 70 -23.87 14.50 15.23
CA GLU A 70 -23.72 14.79 13.80
C GLU A 70 -23.25 16.24 13.56
N ARG A 71 -23.61 17.17 14.45
CA ARG A 71 -23.20 18.58 14.37
C ARG A 71 -21.77 18.83 14.85
N LEU A 72 -21.12 17.90 15.57
CA LEU A 72 -19.86 18.19 16.28
C LEU A 72 -18.55 17.84 15.55
N SER A 73 -18.55 17.08 14.46
CA SER A 73 -17.45 16.97 13.48
C SER A 73 -17.75 15.79 12.53
N ASN A 74 -17.37 15.92 11.25
CA ASN A 74 -17.51 14.85 10.26
C ASN A 74 -16.74 13.57 10.64
N PHE A 75 -15.65 13.71 11.40
CA PHE A 75 -14.80 12.58 11.81
C PHE A 75 -15.42 11.75 12.95
N SER A 76 -16.22 12.37 13.82
CA SER A 76 -16.99 11.65 14.85
C SER A 76 -18.25 11.01 14.29
N LYS A 77 -18.73 11.44 13.11
CA LYS A 77 -19.95 10.92 12.49
C LYS A 77 -19.80 9.46 12.06
N GLU A 78 -18.70 9.11 11.38
CA GLU A 78 -18.43 7.74 10.93
C GLU A 78 -18.24 6.79 12.11
N ALA A 79 -17.44 7.17 13.11
CA ALA A 79 -17.20 6.36 14.29
C ALA A 79 -18.47 6.14 15.14
N ILE A 80 -19.37 7.13 15.22
CA ILE A 80 -20.64 7.01 15.95
C ILE A 80 -21.66 6.18 15.16
N MET A 81 -21.67 6.30 13.83
CA MET A 81 -22.51 5.47 12.97
C MET A 81 -22.09 4.00 12.98
N ASP A 82 -20.80 3.69 12.87
CA ASP A 82 -20.27 2.32 12.93
C ASP A 82 -20.63 1.64 14.27
N ILE A 83 -20.56 2.38 15.38
CA ILE A 83 -20.93 1.88 16.71
C ILE A 83 -22.46 1.71 16.81
N ALA A 84 -23.25 2.62 16.25
CA ALA A 84 -24.71 2.52 16.27
C ALA A 84 -25.24 1.34 15.44
N GLU A 85 -24.58 1.01 14.33
CA GLU A 85 -24.86 -0.19 13.53
C GLU A 85 -24.46 -1.47 14.27
N HIS A 86 -23.25 -1.52 14.86
CA HIS A 86 -22.78 -2.70 15.62
C HIS A 86 -23.67 -3.08 16.82
N PHE A 87 -24.25 -2.09 17.50
CA PHE A 87 -25.16 -2.36 18.63
C PHE A 87 -26.64 -2.45 18.22
N GLY A 88 -27.01 -1.96 17.03
CA GLY A 88 -28.34 -2.14 16.45
C GLY A 88 -28.63 -3.58 16.01
N GLU A 89 -27.60 -4.29 15.54
CA GLU A 89 -27.71 -5.69 15.11
C GLU A 89 -27.70 -6.69 16.27
N ALA A 90 -27.03 -6.36 17.38
CA ALA A 90 -26.95 -7.24 18.57
C ALA A 90 -28.26 -7.32 19.39
N ALA A 91 -29.26 -6.49 19.09
CA ALA A 91 -30.57 -6.50 19.75
C ALA A 91 -31.64 -7.35 19.02
N GLY A 92 -31.25 -8.10 17.97
CA GLY A 92 -32.14 -8.95 17.19
C GLY A 92 -32.45 -10.31 17.83
N SER A 93 -33.45 -10.35 18.74
CA SER A 93 -34.25 -11.52 19.17
C SER A 93 -33.62 -12.46 20.23
N PRO A 94 -34.35 -12.73 21.35
CA PRO A 94 -35.45 -13.70 21.28
C PRO A 94 -36.80 -13.19 21.81
N GLN A 95 -37.85 -13.73 21.17
CA GLN A 95 -39.25 -13.74 21.59
C GLN A 95 -39.46 -13.95 23.10
N VAL A 96 -40.39 -13.20 23.71
CA VAL A 96 -41.50 -13.79 24.50
C VAL A 96 -42.74 -12.92 24.32
N ALA A 97 -43.83 -13.59 23.94
CA ALA A 97 -45.18 -13.07 23.78
C ALA A 97 -45.73 -12.39 25.05
N PHE A 98 -46.48 -11.30 24.88
CA PHE A 98 -47.69 -11.08 25.67
C PHE A 98 -48.72 -10.25 24.87
N ALA A 99 -49.96 -10.71 25.00
CA ALA A 99 -51.17 -10.29 24.31
C ALA A 99 -51.46 -8.78 24.34
N THR A 100 -52.04 -8.28 23.24
CA THR A 100 -53.37 -7.62 23.26
C THR A 100 -53.87 -7.36 21.82
N PRO A 101 -55.10 -7.76 21.47
CA PRO A 101 -55.72 -7.37 20.20
C PRO A 101 -56.40 -6.01 20.39
N VAL A 102 -55.82 -4.95 19.83
CA VAL A 102 -56.56 -3.69 19.66
C VAL A 102 -57.50 -3.89 18.47
N SER A 103 -58.71 -4.32 18.81
CA SER A 103 -59.90 -4.22 17.98
C SER A 103 -60.16 -2.73 17.70
N ALA A 104 -59.55 -2.22 16.63
CA ALA A 104 -59.93 -0.95 16.04
C ALA A 104 -61.23 -1.16 15.27
N ARG A 105 -62.34 -1.17 16.02
CA ARG A 105 -63.68 -0.88 15.52
C ARG A 105 -63.61 0.45 14.75
N PRO A 106 -63.93 0.51 13.44
CA PRO A 106 -64.33 1.77 12.88
C PRO A 106 -65.70 2.10 13.49
N SER A 107 -65.69 3.13 14.33
CA SER A 107 -66.85 3.88 14.75
C SER A 107 -67.55 4.45 13.50
N LEU A 108 -68.42 3.65 12.89
CA LEU A 108 -69.53 4.11 12.05
C LEU A 108 -70.62 4.69 12.96
N GLY A 109 -70.26 5.77 13.64
CA GLY A 109 -71.18 6.75 14.22
C GLY A 109 -71.32 7.89 13.22
N GLY A 110 -71.83 7.56 12.03
CA GLY A 110 -72.20 8.52 11.00
C GLY A 110 -73.67 8.30 10.69
N GLU A 111 -74.50 9.19 11.23
CA GLU A 111 -75.92 9.31 10.93
C GLU A 111 -76.13 9.42 9.41
N LEU A 112 -76.32 8.28 8.75
CA LEU A 112 -77.05 8.25 7.50
C LEU A 112 -78.53 8.22 7.88
N ALA A 113 -79.09 9.42 7.94
CA ALA A 113 -80.51 9.67 7.81
C ALA A 113 -80.99 9.08 6.48
N LEU A 114 -81.28 7.77 6.49
CA LEU A 114 -82.13 7.13 5.51
C LEU A 114 -83.55 7.59 5.80
N SER A 115 -83.91 8.74 5.25
CA SER A 115 -85.31 9.01 4.92
C SER A 115 -85.81 7.87 4.03
N PRO A 116 -86.85 7.11 4.43
CA PRO A 116 -87.57 6.26 3.50
C PRO A 116 -88.54 7.17 2.74
N ALA A 117 -88.01 8.00 1.85
CA ALA A 117 -88.85 8.76 0.93
C ALA A 117 -89.25 7.83 -0.22
N GLY A 118 -90.44 7.25 -0.12
CA GLY A 118 -91.28 6.97 -1.28
C GLY A 118 -90.99 5.70 -2.09
N ALA A 119 -90.60 4.59 -1.46
CA ALA A 119 -90.83 3.29 -2.06
C ALA A 119 -92.26 2.86 -1.73
N ALA A 120 -93.12 2.97 -2.74
CA ALA A 120 -94.53 2.67 -2.78
C ALA A 120 -94.99 1.54 -1.82
N ALA A 121 -95.98 1.86 -1.00
CA ALA A 121 -96.86 0.89 -0.35
C ALA A 121 -97.76 0.21 -1.39
N GLU A 122 -97.18 -0.54 -2.35
CA GLU A 122 -97.90 -1.30 -3.39
C GLU A 122 -98.16 -2.77 -3.01
N GLY A 123 -98.03 -3.13 -1.73
CA GLY A 123 -98.08 -4.53 -1.27
C GLY A 123 -99.20 -4.88 -0.30
N LEU A 124 -100.10 -3.95 0.05
CA LEU A 124 -101.29 -4.28 0.83
C LEU A 124 -102.45 -4.40 -0.16
N PRO A 125 -103.15 -5.56 -0.22
CA PRO A 125 -104.29 -5.75 -1.11
C PRO A 125 -105.28 -4.63 -0.85
N ASP A 126 -105.48 -3.81 -1.87
CA ASP A 126 -106.35 -2.64 -1.81
C ASP A 126 -107.72 -3.12 -1.30
N PHE A 127 -108.22 -2.50 -0.22
CA PHE A 127 -109.47 -2.91 0.43
C PHE A 127 -110.68 -2.84 -0.53
N MET A 128 -110.49 -2.17 -1.68
CA MET A 128 -111.39 -2.12 -2.82
C MET A 128 -111.53 -3.45 -3.60
N GLU A 129 -110.69 -4.46 -3.35
CA GLU A 129 -110.75 -5.77 -4.06
C GLU A 129 -111.82 -6.73 -3.52
N VAL A 130 -112.53 -6.37 -2.45
CA VAL A 130 -113.57 -7.21 -1.82
C VAL A 130 -114.82 -7.39 -2.72
N GLY A 131 -114.99 -6.55 -3.75
CA GLY A 131 -116.11 -6.63 -4.71
C GLY A 131 -115.83 -7.36 -6.04
N LEU A 132 -114.62 -7.88 -6.25
CA LEU A 132 -114.25 -8.59 -7.48
C LEU A 132 -114.58 -10.08 -7.40
N ASP A 133 -115.00 -10.68 -8.51
CA ASP A 133 -115.23 -12.12 -8.62
C ASP A 133 -113.93 -12.92 -8.45
N ASP A 134 -114.06 -14.15 -7.95
CA ASP A 134 -112.93 -15.03 -7.63
C ASP A 134 -111.99 -15.26 -8.82
N GLU A 135 -112.54 -15.29 -10.04
CA GLU A 135 -111.77 -15.52 -11.25
C GLU A 135 -110.87 -14.32 -11.59
N THR A 136 -111.38 -13.09 -11.48
CA THR A 136 -110.56 -11.88 -11.67
C THR A 136 -109.46 -11.77 -10.63
N ARG A 137 -109.75 -12.10 -9.36
CA ARG A 137 -108.75 -12.13 -8.28
C ARG A 137 -107.67 -13.16 -8.55
N TYR A 138 -108.04 -14.38 -8.95
CA TYR A 138 -107.09 -15.43 -9.32
C TYR A 138 -106.20 -15.01 -10.51
N ARG A 139 -106.77 -14.38 -11.56
CA ARG A 139 -105.99 -13.89 -12.70
C ARG A 139 -104.99 -12.80 -12.30
N ARG A 140 -105.36 -11.88 -11.40
CA ARG A 140 -104.46 -10.86 -10.86
C ARG A 140 -103.34 -11.48 -10.02
N LEU A 141 -103.69 -12.35 -9.07
CA LEU A 141 -102.71 -13.07 -8.25
C LEU A 141 -101.73 -13.87 -9.12
N LYS A 142 -102.21 -14.55 -10.16
CA LYS A 142 -101.36 -15.27 -11.12
C LYS A 142 -100.42 -14.34 -11.88
N LYS A 143 -100.88 -13.14 -12.29
CA LYS A 143 -100.01 -12.12 -12.91
C LYS A 143 -98.96 -11.62 -11.93
N CYS A 144 -99.33 -11.31 -10.69
CA CYS A 144 -98.38 -10.92 -9.65
C CYS A 144 -97.36 -12.03 -9.35
N TYR A 145 -97.80 -13.28 -9.28
CA TYR A 145 -96.91 -14.43 -9.12
C TYR A 145 -95.90 -14.55 -10.26
N HIS A 146 -96.34 -14.44 -11.53
CA HIS A 146 -95.42 -14.44 -12.67
C HIS A 146 -94.45 -13.25 -12.64
N ALA A 147 -94.91 -12.04 -12.28
CA ALA A 147 -94.04 -10.88 -12.15
C ALA A 147 -92.97 -11.09 -11.07
N VAL A 148 -93.33 -11.66 -9.91
CA VAL A 148 -92.37 -12.00 -8.85
C VAL A 148 -91.39 -13.09 -9.30
N MET A 149 -91.85 -14.09 -10.05
CA MET A 149 -90.96 -15.13 -10.59
C MET A 149 -89.99 -14.59 -11.64
N GLU A 150 -90.43 -13.69 -12.54
CA GLU A 150 -89.56 -13.01 -13.51
C GLU A 150 -88.55 -12.08 -12.82
N GLU A 151 -88.98 -11.37 -11.77
CA GLU A 151 -88.07 -10.55 -10.96
C GLU A 151 -87.06 -11.42 -10.22
N GLN A 152 -87.49 -12.57 -9.67
CA GLN A 152 -86.58 -13.52 -9.05
C GLN A 152 -85.55 -14.06 -10.05
N GLU A 153 -85.96 -14.43 -11.27
CA GLU A 153 -85.06 -14.88 -12.33
C GLU A 153 -84.03 -13.79 -12.70
N ARG A 154 -84.47 -12.53 -12.85
CA ARG A 154 -83.57 -11.39 -13.09
C ARG A 154 -82.56 -11.20 -11.97
N LEU A 155 -82.98 -11.27 -10.71
CA LEU A 155 -82.09 -11.16 -9.55
C LEU A 155 -81.10 -12.33 -9.47
N GLU A 156 -81.52 -13.53 -9.86
CA GLU A 156 -80.63 -14.69 -9.94
C GLU A 156 -79.59 -14.53 -11.05
N ASP A 157 -79.97 -13.99 -12.21
CA ASP A 157 -79.07 -13.65 -13.31
C ASP A 157 -78.07 -12.56 -12.93
N GLU A 158 -78.53 -11.48 -12.29
CA GLU A 158 -77.65 -10.43 -11.75
C GLU A 158 -76.68 -10.98 -10.71
N ARG A 159 -77.16 -11.83 -9.79
CA ARG A 159 -76.30 -12.52 -8.81
C ARG A 159 -75.26 -13.40 -9.50
N ASN A 160 -75.63 -14.12 -10.55
CA ASN A 160 -74.72 -14.96 -11.30
C ASN A 160 -73.69 -14.13 -12.08
N LEU A 161 -74.10 -13.00 -12.66
CA LEU A 161 -73.20 -12.06 -13.32
C LEU A 161 -72.18 -11.47 -12.34
N LEU A 162 -72.65 -11.00 -11.18
CA LEU A 162 -71.79 -10.46 -10.12
C LEU A 162 -70.81 -11.51 -9.58
N ARG A 163 -71.24 -12.78 -9.45
CA ARG A 163 -70.32 -13.88 -9.08
C ARG A 163 -69.23 -14.10 -10.13
N ARG A 164 -69.57 -14.14 -11.41
CA ARG A 164 -68.59 -14.27 -12.50
C ARG A 164 -67.62 -13.07 -12.53
N GLN A 165 -68.13 -11.86 -12.31
CA GLN A 165 -67.29 -10.66 -12.23
C GLN A 165 -66.33 -10.72 -11.04
N LEU A 166 -66.81 -11.16 -9.87
CA LEU A 166 -65.97 -11.34 -8.68
C LEU A 166 -64.89 -12.41 -8.91
N GLU A 167 -65.24 -13.56 -9.50
CA GLU A 167 -64.28 -14.61 -9.83
C GLU A 167 -63.22 -14.14 -10.84
N ALA A 168 -63.62 -13.37 -11.86
CA ALA A 168 -62.69 -12.79 -12.82
C ALA A 168 -61.75 -11.76 -12.17
N GLU A 169 -62.26 -10.98 -11.21
CA GLU A 169 -61.48 -9.99 -10.47
C GLU A 169 -60.48 -10.65 -9.50
N ILE A 170 -60.90 -11.70 -8.80
CA ILE A 170 -60.03 -12.55 -7.97
C ILE A 170 -58.92 -13.15 -8.83
N LYS A 171 -59.25 -13.72 -9.99
CA LYS A 171 -58.25 -14.29 -10.90
C LYS A 171 -57.27 -13.22 -11.39
N LYS A 172 -57.77 -12.04 -11.78
CA LYS A 172 -56.92 -10.92 -12.20
C LYS A 172 -55.95 -10.47 -11.10
N ARG A 173 -56.39 -10.45 -9.82
CA ARG A 173 -55.51 -10.15 -8.68
C ARG A 173 -54.47 -11.24 -8.47
N GLN A 174 -54.84 -12.51 -8.58
CA GLN A 174 -53.91 -13.64 -8.49
C GLN A 174 -52.84 -13.57 -9.58
N ASP A 175 -53.23 -13.37 -10.85
CA ASP A 175 -52.28 -13.24 -11.96
C ASP A 175 -51.34 -12.03 -11.76
N ALA A 176 -51.83 -10.92 -11.20
CA ALA A 176 -51.02 -9.76 -10.86
C ALA A 176 -50.04 -10.04 -9.70
N GLU A 177 -50.47 -10.74 -8.66
CA GLU A 177 -49.61 -11.17 -7.55
C GLU A 177 -48.51 -12.13 -8.02
N GLU A 178 -48.84 -13.08 -8.90
CA GLU A 178 -47.87 -13.99 -9.51
C GLU A 178 -46.88 -13.24 -10.40
N GLY A 179 -47.37 -12.29 -11.20
CA GLY A 179 -46.52 -11.39 -11.99
C GLY A 179 -45.56 -10.57 -11.13
N GLU A 180 -46.01 -10.04 -9.98
CA GLU A 180 -45.16 -9.33 -9.03
C GLU A 180 -44.11 -10.26 -8.41
N ARG A 181 -44.47 -11.50 -8.04
CA ARG A 181 -43.51 -12.49 -7.53
C ARG A 181 -42.42 -12.81 -8.54
N MET A 182 -42.79 -13.00 -9.81
CA MET A 182 -41.82 -13.23 -10.89
C MET A 182 -40.88 -12.04 -11.08
N ALA A 183 -41.42 -10.81 -11.14
CA ALA A 183 -40.61 -9.61 -11.27
C ALA A 183 -39.64 -9.40 -10.10
N ARG A 184 -40.06 -9.75 -8.87
CA ARG A 184 -39.18 -9.70 -7.69
C ARG A 184 -38.04 -10.74 -7.76
N MET A 185 -38.32 -11.94 -8.26
CA MET A 185 -37.29 -12.97 -8.46
C MET A 185 -36.30 -12.56 -9.55
N GLU A 186 -36.77 -12.05 -10.69
CA GLU A 186 -35.91 -11.55 -11.77
C GLU A 186 -35.02 -10.39 -11.32
N LEU A 187 -35.57 -9.45 -10.53
CA LEU A 187 -34.78 -8.35 -9.95
C LEU A 187 -33.70 -8.88 -9.01
N LYS A 188 -34.03 -9.86 -8.15
CA LYS A 188 -33.07 -10.50 -7.25
C LYS A 188 -31.96 -11.22 -8.03
N GLU A 189 -32.30 -11.97 -9.07
CA GLU A 189 -31.32 -12.64 -9.94
C GLU A 189 -30.42 -11.64 -10.67
N SER A 190 -30.97 -10.51 -11.14
CA SER A 190 -30.20 -9.43 -11.76
C SER A 190 -29.19 -8.80 -10.78
N ASP A 191 -29.61 -8.57 -9.54
CA ASP A 191 -28.72 -8.01 -8.51
C ASP A 191 -27.66 -9.01 -8.05
N GLU A 192 -27.99 -10.29 -7.95
CA GLU A 192 -27.00 -11.36 -7.73
C GLU A 192 -25.99 -11.45 -8.89
N ALA A 193 -26.44 -11.35 -10.14
CA ALA A 193 -25.54 -11.34 -11.30
C ALA A 193 -24.59 -10.14 -11.29
N ARG A 194 -25.09 -8.95 -10.92
CA ARG A 194 -24.25 -7.75 -10.73
C ARG A 194 -23.24 -7.94 -9.59
N HIS A 195 -23.64 -8.61 -8.50
CA HIS A 195 -22.74 -8.93 -7.40
C HIS A 195 -21.61 -9.87 -7.86
N ARG A 196 -21.95 -10.95 -8.57
CA ARG A 196 -20.97 -11.90 -9.14
C ARG A 196 -19.98 -11.20 -10.07
N MET A 197 -20.45 -10.32 -10.95
CA MET A 197 -19.56 -9.53 -11.83
C MET A 197 -18.61 -8.61 -11.05
N ARG A 198 -19.06 -8.02 -9.94
CA ARG A 198 -18.20 -7.19 -9.07
C ARG A 198 -17.16 -8.05 -8.34
N GLU A 199 -17.56 -9.23 -7.85
CA GLU A 199 -16.65 -10.20 -7.22
C GLU A 199 -15.60 -10.71 -8.19
N GLU A 200 -15.99 -11.08 -9.41
CA GLU A 200 -15.06 -11.47 -10.48
C GLU A 200 -14.08 -10.34 -10.82
N SER A 201 -14.57 -9.09 -10.89
CA SER A 201 -13.72 -7.93 -11.13
C SER A 201 -12.72 -7.69 -9.98
N ARG A 202 -13.14 -7.88 -8.72
CA ARG A 202 -12.26 -7.82 -7.54
C ARG A 202 -11.22 -8.93 -7.56
N ALA A 203 -11.62 -10.16 -7.86
CA ALA A 203 -10.71 -11.30 -7.96
C ALA A 203 -9.65 -11.10 -9.07
N LEU A 204 -10.04 -10.58 -10.23
CA LEU A 204 -9.08 -10.26 -11.31
C LEU A 204 -8.09 -9.17 -10.90
N PHE A 205 -8.54 -8.17 -10.15
CA PHE A 205 -7.68 -7.11 -9.62
C PHE A 205 -6.70 -7.64 -8.57
N GLU A 206 -7.17 -8.50 -7.65
CA GLU A 206 -6.31 -9.17 -6.66
C GLU A 206 -5.23 -10.02 -7.32
N VAL A 207 -5.57 -10.83 -8.33
CA VAL A 207 -4.60 -11.62 -9.10
C VAL A 207 -3.56 -10.72 -9.78
N ARG A 208 -3.97 -9.57 -10.35
CA ARG A 208 -3.04 -8.61 -10.96
C ARG A 208 -2.09 -8.01 -9.91
N LEU A 209 -2.60 -7.62 -8.75
CA LEU A 209 -1.79 -7.13 -7.65
C LEU A 209 -0.80 -8.19 -7.14
N GLU A 210 -1.23 -9.45 -7.03
CA GLU A 210 -0.35 -10.55 -6.65
C GLU A 210 0.78 -10.77 -7.67
N GLN A 211 0.48 -10.71 -8.96
CA GLN A 211 1.49 -10.80 -10.03
C GLN A 211 2.49 -9.64 -9.98
N GLU A 212 2.02 -8.41 -9.74
CA GLU A 212 2.90 -7.24 -9.59
C GLU A 212 3.77 -7.36 -8.33
N ALA A 213 3.19 -7.79 -7.20
CA ALA A 213 3.94 -8.07 -5.98
C ALA A 213 4.99 -9.17 -6.20
N GLN A 214 4.66 -10.23 -6.94
CA GLN A 214 5.61 -11.29 -7.28
C GLN A 214 6.77 -10.78 -8.13
N LYS A 215 6.51 -9.94 -9.15
CA LYS A 215 7.56 -9.30 -9.96
C LYS A 215 8.51 -8.48 -9.08
N PHE A 216 8.00 -7.70 -8.13
CA PHE A 216 8.85 -6.94 -7.20
C PHE A 216 9.66 -7.84 -6.27
N ARG A 217 9.07 -8.94 -5.76
CA ARG A 217 9.81 -9.95 -4.96
C ARG A 217 10.95 -10.58 -5.75
N GLU A 218 10.73 -10.91 -7.03
CA GLU A 218 11.77 -11.47 -7.90
C GLU A 218 12.88 -10.45 -8.20
N GLN A 219 12.53 -9.18 -8.43
CA GLN A 219 13.50 -8.10 -8.59
C GLN A 219 14.33 -7.88 -7.31
N LEU A 220 13.70 -7.93 -6.14
CA LEU A 220 14.41 -7.85 -4.85
C LEU A 220 15.38 -9.01 -4.67
N LYS A 221 14.94 -10.25 -4.91
CA LYS A 221 15.81 -11.44 -4.88
C LYS A 221 17.00 -11.32 -5.85
N HIS A 222 16.79 -10.76 -7.03
CA HIS A 222 17.88 -10.54 -7.99
C HIS A 222 18.89 -9.50 -7.47
N ARG A 223 18.42 -8.40 -6.89
CA ARG A 223 19.29 -7.38 -6.29
C ARG A 223 20.03 -7.89 -5.06
N GLU A 224 19.40 -8.72 -4.23
CA GLU A 224 20.05 -9.37 -3.09
C GLU A 224 21.22 -10.25 -3.54
N LYS A 225 21.02 -11.07 -4.59
CA LYS A 225 22.11 -11.86 -5.19
C LYS A 225 23.24 -11.00 -5.76
N GLN A 226 22.92 -9.85 -6.37
CA GLN A 226 23.94 -8.91 -6.83
C GLN A 226 24.72 -8.30 -5.67
N ILE A 227 24.04 -7.94 -4.56
CA ILE A 227 24.69 -7.43 -3.36
C ILE A 227 25.61 -8.51 -2.76
N GLU A 228 25.17 -9.76 -2.70
CA GLU A 228 25.97 -10.90 -2.22
C GLU A 228 27.23 -11.09 -3.08
N ALA A 229 27.11 -11.11 -4.42
CA ALA A 229 28.26 -11.20 -5.32
C ALA A 229 29.25 -10.03 -5.13
N LEU A 230 28.76 -8.79 -5.00
CA LEU A 230 29.62 -7.63 -4.74
C LEU A 230 30.29 -7.69 -3.36
N GLN A 231 29.66 -8.33 -2.36
CA GLN A 231 30.28 -8.56 -1.06
C GLN A 231 31.41 -9.59 -1.14
N GLU A 232 31.21 -10.68 -1.88
CA GLU A 232 32.25 -11.68 -2.14
C GLU A 232 33.45 -11.05 -2.87
N GLU A 233 33.20 -10.24 -3.91
CA GLU A 233 34.25 -9.50 -4.63
C GLU A 233 35.02 -8.55 -3.70
N ARG A 234 34.31 -7.79 -2.84
CA ARG A 234 34.93 -6.91 -1.85
C ARG A 234 35.81 -7.69 -0.87
N ASP A 235 35.36 -8.86 -0.43
CA ASP A 235 36.10 -9.69 0.53
C ASP A 235 37.32 -10.34 -0.13
N LEU A 236 37.24 -10.73 -1.41
CA LEU A 236 38.39 -11.12 -2.24
C LEU A 236 39.40 -9.98 -2.38
N ALA A 237 38.94 -8.76 -2.69
CA ALA A 237 39.80 -7.58 -2.81
C ALA A 237 40.52 -7.27 -1.49
N ARG A 238 39.83 -7.38 -0.35
CA ARG A 238 40.45 -7.25 0.99
C ARG A 238 41.49 -8.33 1.26
N ALA A 239 41.22 -9.58 0.87
CA ALA A 239 42.18 -10.67 1.01
C ALA A 239 43.43 -10.45 0.14
N GLN A 240 43.27 -9.89 -1.06
CA GLN A 240 44.38 -9.51 -1.94
C GLN A 240 45.17 -8.34 -1.37
N ALA A 241 44.51 -7.29 -0.86
CA ALA A 241 45.16 -6.17 -0.18
C ALA A 241 46.00 -6.65 1.00
N GLY A 242 45.45 -7.53 1.85
CA GLY A 242 46.21 -8.11 2.96
C GLY A 242 47.41 -8.97 2.53
N LYS A 243 47.39 -9.57 1.33
CA LYS A 243 48.57 -10.24 0.76
C LYS A 243 49.61 -9.23 0.26
N ALA A 244 49.17 -8.15 -0.39
CA ALA A 244 50.03 -7.08 -0.85
C ALA A 244 50.74 -6.37 0.32
N ASP A 245 50.04 -6.12 1.42
CA ASP A 245 50.61 -5.54 2.65
C ASP A 245 51.72 -6.44 3.22
N LYS A 246 51.49 -7.76 3.33
CA LYS A 246 52.52 -8.72 3.77
C LYS A 246 53.75 -8.74 2.85
N LEU A 247 53.54 -8.70 1.52
CA LEU A 247 54.66 -8.63 0.57
C LEU A 247 55.41 -7.30 0.69
N SER A 248 54.71 -6.19 0.92
CA SER A 248 55.30 -4.87 1.17
C SER A 248 56.15 -4.88 2.44
N GLU A 249 55.65 -5.48 3.53
CA GLU A 249 56.41 -5.67 4.77
C GLU A 249 57.68 -6.51 4.55
N GLN A 250 57.58 -7.63 3.82
CA GLN A 250 58.73 -8.47 3.47
C GLN A 250 59.77 -7.72 2.65
N LEU A 251 59.33 -6.95 1.63
CA LEU A 251 60.20 -6.08 0.85
C LEU A 251 60.86 -5.00 1.71
N GLY A 252 60.13 -4.45 2.68
CA GLY A 252 60.67 -3.51 3.67
C GLY A 252 61.79 -4.11 4.52
N VAL A 253 61.62 -5.35 4.99
CA VAL A 253 62.66 -6.08 5.74
C VAL A 253 63.88 -6.37 4.85
N CYS A 254 63.68 -6.85 3.63
CA CYS A 254 64.77 -7.09 2.68
C CYS A 254 65.53 -5.81 2.32
N ARG A 255 64.82 -4.69 2.14
CA ARG A 255 65.41 -3.37 1.92
C ARG A 255 66.29 -2.94 3.09
N LYS A 256 65.79 -3.04 4.34
CA LYS A 256 66.58 -2.75 5.54
C LYS A 256 67.84 -3.61 5.65
N LYS A 257 67.76 -4.91 5.33
CA LYS A 257 68.93 -5.80 5.29
C LYS A 257 69.95 -5.38 4.23
N LEU A 258 69.49 -4.99 3.05
CA LEU A 258 70.35 -4.49 1.97
C LEU A 258 71.03 -3.17 2.37
N GLU A 259 70.28 -2.23 2.94
CA GLU A 259 70.81 -0.97 3.46
C GLU A 259 71.86 -1.22 4.56
N GLY A 260 71.59 -2.16 5.47
CA GLY A 260 72.54 -2.59 6.49
C GLY A 260 73.82 -3.22 5.90
N SER A 261 73.69 -4.10 4.90
CA SER A 261 74.84 -4.68 4.18
C SER A 261 75.66 -3.62 3.44
N GLN A 262 75.00 -2.62 2.84
CA GLN A 262 75.68 -1.47 2.23
C GLN A 262 76.38 -0.59 3.27
N ALA A 263 75.76 -0.35 4.43
CA ALA A 263 76.38 0.38 5.53
C ALA A 263 77.66 -0.33 6.01
N TRP A 264 77.57 -1.64 6.28
CA TRP A 264 78.73 -2.48 6.61
C TRP A 264 79.81 -2.45 5.53
N LYS A 265 79.41 -2.44 4.24
CA LYS A 265 80.37 -2.32 3.13
C LYS A 265 81.09 -0.98 3.15
N ARG A 266 80.39 0.14 3.41
CA ARG A 266 80.99 1.46 3.55
C ARG A 266 81.96 1.51 4.72
N GLU A 267 81.58 0.98 5.88
CA GLU A 267 82.45 0.88 7.06
C GLU A 267 83.69 0.03 6.77
N ARG A 268 83.53 -1.12 6.13
CA ARG A 268 84.66 -1.98 5.74
C ARG A 268 85.59 -1.28 4.74
N ASP A 269 85.04 -0.58 3.75
CA ASP A 269 85.82 0.14 2.74
C ASP A 269 86.55 1.35 3.39
N GLU A 270 85.95 1.99 4.41
CA GLU A 270 86.59 3.02 5.24
C GLU A 270 87.71 2.46 6.10
N LEU A 271 87.49 1.34 6.80
CA LEU A 271 88.51 0.64 7.57
C LEU A 271 89.67 0.16 6.67
N ARG A 272 89.38 -0.27 5.43
CA ARG A 272 90.42 -0.59 4.44
C ARG A 272 91.22 0.64 4.05
N ARG A 273 90.59 1.79 3.80
CA ARG A 273 91.32 3.05 3.57
C ARG A 273 92.24 3.40 4.74
N GLN A 274 91.74 3.31 5.97
CA GLN A 274 92.55 3.56 7.17
C GLN A 274 93.73 2.60 7.26
N LEU A 275 93.52 1.31 6.95
CA LEU A 275 94.59 0.32 6.93
C LEU A 275 95.62 0.62 5.83
N ASP A 276 95.18 0.95 4.61
CA ASP A 276 96.05 1.31 3.50
C ASP A 276 96.83 2.58 3.79
N GLU A 277 96.24 3.55 4.50
CA GLU A 277 96.90 4.78 4.96
C GLU A 277 97.93 4.49 6.06
N VAL A 278 97.63 3.60 6.99
CA VAL A 278 98.59 3.09 7.99
C VAL A 278 99.72 2.31 7.32
N VAL A 279 99.44 1.48 6.31
CA VAL A 279 100.46 0.71 5.56
C VAL A 279 101.30 1.64 4.70
N SER A 280 100.69 2.64 4.06
CA SER A 280 101.39 3.64 3.25
C SER A 280 102.27 4.55 4.11
N SER A 281 101.82 4.90 5.32
CA SER A 281 102.62 5.64 6.31
C SER A 281 103.65 4.77 7.04
N LYS A 282 103.48 3.44 7.11
CA LYS A 282 104.50 2.50 7.61
C LYS A 282 105.55 2.12 6.56
N ASN A 283 105.23 2.22 5.27
CA ASN A 283 106.18 1.93 4.19
C ASN A 283 107.26 3.02 4.01
N SER A 284 107.18 4.14 4.74
CA SER A 284 108.23 5.16 4.80
C SER A 284 109.26 4.94 5.92
N ASP A 285 109.10 3.98 6.83
CA ASP A 285 110.11 3.68 7.86
C ASP A 285 110.39 2.17 7.99
N SER A 286 111.57 1.82 7.49
CA SER A 286 112.18 0.49 7.44
C SER A 286 112.37 -0.12 8.84
N GLY A 287 111.40 -0.95 9.25
CA GLY A 287 111.55 -1.87 10.40
C GLY A 287 110.46 -2.96 10.54
N GLY A 288 109.50 -3.06 9.61
CA GLY A 288 108.28 -3.86 9.76
C GLY A 288 108.26 -5.24 9.09
N ASN A 289 109.38 -5.75 8.58
CA ASN A 289 109.40 -6.96 7.74
C ASN A 289 109.07 -8.26 8.50
N GLU A 290 109.27 -8.31 9.82
CA GLU A 290 108.96 -9.50 10.63
C GLU A 290 107.49 -9.55 11.08
N HIS A 291 106.89 -8.42 11.40
CA HIS A 291 105.46 -8.35 11.69
C HIS A 291 104.60 -8.57 10.43
N LEU A 292 105.08 -8.13 9.26
CA LEU A 292 104.45 -8.42 7.97
C LEU A 292 104.49 -9.92 7.62
N ARG A 293 105.56 -10.65 7.98
CA ARG A 293 105.60 -12.11 7.82
C ARG A 293 104.59 -12.80 8.72
N VAL A 294 104.47 -12.39 9.99
CA VAL A 294 103.46 -12.94 10.92
C VAL A 294 102.03 -12.58 10.49
N MET A 295 101.82 -11.36 10.00
CA MET A 295 100.52 -10.90 9.46
C MET A 295 100.16 -11.61 8.16
N LEU A 296 101.12 -11.88 7.27
CA LEU A 296 100.93 -12.68 6.05
C LEU A 296 100.60 -14.13 6.39
N ASP A 297 101.27 -14.72 7.38
CA ASP A 297 100.96 -16.07 7.84
C ASP A 297 99.60 -16.13 8.51
N ARG A 298 99.20 -15.10 9.26
CA ARG A 298 97.86 -14.99 9.85
C ARG A 298 96.78 -14.81 8.79
N THR A 299 96.98 -13.94 7.81
CA THR A 299 96.03 -13.76 6.70
C THR A 299 95.97 -14.97 5.77
N ARG A 300 97.07 -15.72 5.61
CA ARG A 300 97.04 -17.03 4.92
C ARG A 300 96.22 -18.06 5.69
N ARG A 301 96.35 -18.13 7.02
CA ARG A 301 95.50 -19.00 7.85
C ARG A 301 94.03 -18.59 7.80
N GLU A 302 93.74 -17.30 7.91
CA GLU A 302 92.37 -16.77 7.82
C GLU A 302 91.78 -17.00 6.41
N ALA A 303 92.57 -16.87 5.34
CA ALA A 303 92.15 -17.21 3.99
C ALA A 303 91.87 -18.72 3.83
N ASN A 304 92.65 -19.59 4.46
CA ASN A 304 92.38 -21.03 4.46
C ASN A 304 91.09 -21.36 5.21
N VAL A 305 90.84 -20.76 6.38
CA VAL A 305 89.57 -20.93 7.10
C VAL A 305 88.38 -20.44 6.26
N LEU A 306 88.51 -19.30 5.59
CA LEU A 306 87.45 -18.80 4.69
C LEU A 306 87.25 -19.69 3.45
N LEU A 307 88.30 -20.36 2.97
CA LEU A 307 88.17 -21.36 1.90
C LEU A 307 87.47 -22.62 2.41
N GLU A 308 87.78 -23.08 3.62
CA GLU A 308 87.09 -24.18 4.28
C GLU A 308 85.60 -23.86 4.52
N GLU A 309 85.29 -22.66 5.01
CA GLU A 309 83.91 -22.16 5.19
C GLU A 309 83.18 -22.01 3.86
N ARG A 310 83.86 -21.55 2.79
CA ARG A 310 83.31 -21.51 1.44
C ARG A 310 83.00 -22.91 0.94
N ASP A 311 83.90 -23.87 1.16
CA ASP A 311 83.73 -25.26 0.71
C ASP A 311 82.64 -25.97 1.52
N GLU A 312 82.48 -25.64 2.80
CA GLU A 312 81.35 -26.07 3.63
C GLU A 312 80.03 -25.45 3.18
N ALA A 313 80.01 -24.14 2.88
CA ALA A 313 78.84 -23.48 2.31
C ALA A 313 78.47 -24.04 0.94
N GLN A 314 79.46 -24.39 0.10
CA GLN A 314 79.22 -25.07 -1.18
C GLN A 314 78.67 -26.49 -0.98
N ARG A 315 79.17 -27.25 0.00
CA ARG A 315 78.59 -28.55 0.39
C ARG A 315 77.14 -28.39 0.85
N GLN A 316 76.83 -27.39 1.67
CA GLN A 316 75.46 -27.09 2.11
C GLN A 316 74.56 -26.69 0.94
N VAL A 317 75.05 -25.91 -0.02
CA VAL A 317 74.29 -25.56 -1.24
C VAL A 317 74.02 -26.79 -2.10
N LEU A 318 75.00 -27.69 -2.28
CA LEU A 318 74.79 -28.94 -3.01
C LEU A 318 73.78 -29.85 -2.28
N GLN A 319 73.85 -29.93 -0.95
CA GLN A 319 72.90 -30.69 -0.14
C GLN A 319 71.48 -30.12 -0.27
N LEU A 320 71.31 -28.80 -0.17
CA LEU A 320 70.01 -28.13 -0.37
C LEU A 320 69.51 -28.25 -1.81
N GLN A 321 70.40 -28.25 -2.82
CA GLN A 321 70.01 -28.52 -4.20
C GLN A 321 69.53 -29.96 -4.39
N GLN A 322 70.16 -30.92 -3.71
CA GLN A 322 69.77 -32.32 -3.71
C GLN A 322 68.41 -32.53 -3.01
N GLU A 323 68.18 -31.91 -1.85
CA GLU A 323 66.89 -31.91 -1.15
C GLU A 323 65.79 -31.24 -2.00
N MET A 324 66.09 -30.12 -2.66
CA MET A 324 65.17 -29.48 -3.60
C MET A 324 64.90 -30.34 -4.84
N GLY A 325 65.86 -31.18 -5.26
CA GLY A 325 65.68 -32.19 -6.29
C GLY A 325 64.72 -33.29 -5.85
N GLN A 326 64.96 -33.87 -4.67
CA GLN A 326 64.10 -34.89 -4.05
C GLN A 326 62.66 -34.38 -3.87
N LEU A 327 62.49 -33.16 -3.34
CA LEU A 327 61.15 -32.55 -3.19
C LEU A 327 60.46 -32.29 -4.53
N ARG A 328 61.21 -32.01 -5.60
CA ARG A 328 60.63 -31.87 -6.95
C ARG A 328 60.22 -33.22 -7.53
N GLU A 329 61.01 -34.28 -7.30
CA GLU A 329 60.67 -35.65 -7.70
C GLU A 329 59.47 -36.16 -6.92
N GLU A 330 59.40 -35.92 -5.60
CA GLU A 330 58.24 -36.23 -4.77
C GLU A 330 57.00 -35.45 -5.21
N HIS A 331 57.13 -34.18 -5.56
CA HIS A 331 56.03 -33.40 -6.12
C HIS A 331 55.61 -33.90 -7.51
N ALA A 332 56.56 -34.35 -8.35
CA ALA A 332 56.24 -34.95 -9.64
C ALA A 332 55.48 -36.27 -9.46
N ALA A 333 55.94 -37.14 -8.56
CA ALA A 333 55.28 -38.39 -8.21
C ALA A 333 53.88 -38.16 -7.61
N ALA A 334 53.73 -37.17 -6.71
CA ALA A 334 52.44 -36.78 -6.15
C ALA A 334 51.50 -36.20 -7.22
N SER A 335 52.02 -35.41 -8.17
CA SER A 335 51.26 -34.89 -9.30
C SER A 335 50.82 -36.00 -10.26
N GLU A 336 51.67 -37.01 -10.51
CA GLU A 336 51.31 -38.18 -11.31
C GLU A 336 50.23 -39.02 -10.61
N ALA A 337 50.33 -39.23 -9.30
CA ALA A 337 49.30 -39.88 -8.50
C ALA A 337 47.96 -39.11 -8.51
N LEU A 338 48.00 -37.78 -8.47
CA LEU A 338 46.81 -36.93 -8.64
C LEU A 338 46.24 -36.99 -10.06
N SER A 339 47.09 -37.16 -11.08
CA SER A 339 46.63 -37.36 -12.46
C SER A 339 46.00 -38.75 -12.67
N HIS A 340 46.50 -39.77 -11.97
CA HIS A 340 45.91 -41.12 -11.97
C HIS A 340 44.55 -41.12 -11.29
N THR A 341 44.43 -40.54 -10.09
CA THR A 341 43.14 -40.42 -9.40
C THR A 341 42.13 -39.55 -10.17
N ARG A 342 42.58 -38.54 -10.94
CA ARG A 342 41.69 -37.75 -11.81
C ARG A 342 41.24 -38.53 -13.06
N ARG A 343 42.04 -39.46 -13.57
CA ARG A 343 41.61 -40.38 -14.64
C ARG A 343 40.66 -41.45 -14.10
N ASP A 344 40.93 -42.01 -12.93
CA ASP A 344 40.04 -42.97 -12.27
C ASP A 344 38.70 -42.35 -11.85
N ALA A 345 38.67 -41.05 -11.50
CA ALA A 345 37.44 -40.30 -11.23
C ALA A 345 36.66 -39.91 -12.50
N ALA A 346 37.34 -39.76 -13.64
CA ALA A 346 36.68 -39.47 -14.92
C ALA A 346 36.04 -40.73 -15.53
N ASP A 347 36.62 -41.91 -15.31
CA ASP A 347 36.05 -43.19 -15.77
C ASP A 347 34.97 -43.76 -14.82
N GLY A 348 34.83 -43.23 -13.60
CA GLY A 348 33.82 -43.64 -12.61
C GLY A 348 32.48 -42.90 -12.66
N ALA A 349 32.35 -41.79 -13.38
CA ALA A 349 31.17 -40.91 -13.34
C ALA A 349 30.14 -41.17 -14.45
N SER A 350 29.94 -42.43 -14.87
CA SER A 350 28.97 -42.83 -15.91
C SER A 350 27.84 -43.76 -15.44
N ARG A 351 27.69 -44.06 -14.14
CA ARG A 351 26.56 -44.89 -13.68
C ARG A 351 26.02 -44.49 -12.31
N GLY A 352 24.78 -44.01 -12.31
CA GLY A 352 23.78 -44.41 -11.31
C GLY A 352 23.48 -43.42 -10.19
N ALA A 353 22.41 -42.64 -10.38
CA ALA A 353 21.43 -42.31 -9.35
C ALA A 353 20.92 -43.60 -8.62
N PRO A 354 20.25 -43.58 -7.44
CA PRO A 354 19.40 -42.49 -6.91
C PRO A 354 19.40 -42.27 -5.36
N GLY A 355 18.70 -41.22 -4.92
CA GLY A 355 17.73 -41.35 -3.81
C GLY A 355 18.14 -40.98 -2.37
N ALA A 356 17.42 -39.99 -1.85
CA ALA A 356 16.90 -39.87 -0.48
C ALA A 356 17.78 -39.40 0.70
N GLN A 357 17.28 -38.28 1.27
CA GLN A 357 17.12 -37.95 2.70
C GLN A 357 18.34 -37.62 3.60
N ALA A 358 18.40 -36.32 3.91
CA ALA A 358 18.26 -35.70 5.24
C ALA A 358 19.36 -35.86 6.33
N VAL A 359 19.42 -34.81 7.17
CA VAL A 359 20.16 -34.64 8.46
C VAL A 359 21.56 -34.04 8.27
N SER A 360 21.70 -32.72 8.35
CA SER A 360 21.82 -31.85 9.54
C SER A 360 23.21 -31.85 10.18
N THR A 361 23.69 -30.62 10.43
CA THR A 361 24.72 -30.19 11.40
C THR A 361 26.14 -30.68 11.15
N ASP A 362 27.22 -29.94 11.36
CA ASP A 362 27.50 -28.60 11.83
C ASP A 362 29.05 -28.49 11.76
N THR A 363 29.56 -27.26 11.82
CA THR A 363 30.93 -26.92 12.27
C THR A 363 32.18 -27.45 11.50
N GLY A 364 32.80 -26.55 10.71
CA GLY A 364 34.18 -26.14 11.04
C GLY A 364 35.26 -26.13 9.94
N HIS A 365 35.74 -24.91 9.64
CA HIS A 365 37.10 -24.52 9.17
C HIS A 365 37.41 -24.70 7.67
N ARG A 366 37.42 -23.65 6.84
CA ARG A 366 38.40 -22.53 6.68
C ARG A 366 39.88 -22.98 6.50
N PRO A 367 40.66 -22.27 5.66
CA PRO A 367 41.38 -22.89 4.56
C PRO A 367 42.89 -22.62 4.64
N SER A 368 43.71 -23.47 4.03
CA SER A 368 45.13 -23.17 3.83
C SER A 368 45.56 -23.37 2.37
N THR A 369 46.00 -22.24 1.81
CA THR A 369 46.61 -21.95 0.51
C THR A 369 47.93 -22.69 0.24
N PRO A 370 48.29 -23.00 -1.04
CA PRO A 370 49.67 -22.95 -1.52
C PRO A 370 49.91 -21.58 -2.20
N SER A 371 50.75 -20.71 -1.66
CA SER A 371 52.22 -20.67 -1.76
C SER A 371 52.70 -20.45 -3.19
N ALA A 372 53.12 -19.20 -3.41
CA ALA A 372 53.41 -18.57 -4.68
C ALA A 372 54.78 -18.96 -5.23
N ARG A 373 54.81 -19.24 -6.53
CA ARG A 373 56.01 -19.14 -7.37
C ARG A 373 56.31 -17.66 -7.64
N SER A 374 57.60 -17.40 -7.75
CA SER A 374 58.23 -16.10 -8.03
C SER A 374 57.98 -15.65 -9.48
N PRO A 375 57.50 -14.40 -9.72
CA PRO A 375 57.27 -13.87 -11.05
C PRO A 375 58.50 -13.11 -11.56
N LYS A 376 58.98 -13.50 -12.75
CA LYS A 376 59.96 -12.76 -13.54
C LYS A 376 59.30 -12.30 -14.84
N GLY A 377 59.10 -10.99 -14.95
CA GLY A 377 59.15 -10.25 -16.22
C GLY A 377 57.91 -10.28 -17.13
N THR A 378 56.86 -9.51 -16.81
CA THR A 378 55.68 -9.32 -17.69
C THR A 378 55.07 -7.91 -17.63
N GLY A 379 55.87 -6.87 -17.33
CA GLY A 379 55.35 -5.52 -17.06
C GLY A 379 54.64 -4.79 -18.23
N VAL A 380 54.84 -5.18 -19.49
CA VAL A 380 54.21 -4.50 -20.64
C VAL A 380 52.93 -5.21 -21.11
N GLU A 381 52.91 -6.54 -21.07
CA GLU A 381 51.72 -7.33 -21.43
C GLU A 381 50.65 -7.27 -20.33
N GLU A 382 51.04 -7.21 -19.05
CA GLU A 382 50.09 -6.98 -17.94
C GLU A 382 49.44 -5.61 -18.02
N LEU A 383 50.18 -4.57 -18.41
CA LEU A 383 49.63 -3.22 -18.61
C LEU A 383 48.63 -3.19 -19.78
N LYS A 384 48.91 -3.90 -20.88
CA LYS A 384 47.95 -4.03 -21.99
C LYS A 384 46.72 -4.84 -21.59
N SER A 385 46.90 -5.92 -20.83
CA SER A 385 45.81 -6.75 -20.29
C SER A 385 44.92 -5.93 -19.36
N LEU A 386 45.51 -5.13 -18.46
CA LEU A 386 44.77 -4.29 -17.53
C LEU A 386 44.00 -3.18 -18.27
N LEU A 387 44.62 -2.58 -19.29
CA LEU A 387 43.96 -1.57 -20.14
C LEU A 387 42.79 -2.17 -20.95
N HIS A 388 42.94 -3.40 -21.45
CA HIS A 388 41.85 -4.11 -22.14
C HIS A 388 40.73 -4.47 -21.15
N SER A 389 41.06 -4.96 -19.95
CA SER A 389 40.03 -5.26 -18.93
C SER A 389 39.24 -4.03 -18.51
N GLN A 390 39.90 -2.88 -18.29
CA GLN A 390 39.22 -1.64 -17.96
C GLN A 390 38.34 -1.15 -19.11
N LYS A 391 38.78 -1.33 -20.37
CA LYS A 391 38.01 -0.97 -21.55
C LYS A 391 36.77 -1.88 -21.70
N ASP A 392 36.93 -3.17 -21.45
CA ASP A 392 35.85 -4.15 -21.52
C ASP A 392 34.81 -3.91 -20.41
N GLU A 393 35.25 -3.61 -19.17
CA GLU A 393 34.37 -3.21 -18.06
C GLU A 393 33.60 -1.92 -18.37
N LEU A 394 34.24 -0.93 -19.00
CA LEU A 394 33.58 0.32 -19.41
C LEU A 394 32.55 0.09 -20.50
N LEU A 395 32.86 -0.78 -21.47
CA LEU A 395 31.93 -1.21 -22.51
C LEU A 395 30.74 -1.97 -21.93
N GLU A 396 30.97 -2.90 -21.00
CA GLU A 396 29.92 -3.65 -20.33
C GLU A 396 29.01 -2.73 -19.51
N ARG A 397 29.58 -1.78 -18.77
CA ARG A 397 28.80 -0.75 -18.06
C ARG A 397 27.97 0.10 -19.00
N LEU A 398 28.54 0.56 -20.13
CA LEU A 398 27.81 1.35 -21.12
C LEU A 398 26.67 0.56 -21.77
N LEU A 399 26.87 -0.73 -22.04
CA LEU A 399 25.82 -1.60 -22.57
C LEU A 399 24.71 -1.83 -21.54
N ALA A 400 25.07 -2.09 -20.27
CA ALA A 400 24.10 -2.24 -19.18
C ALA A 400 23.31 -0.93 -18.94
N GLU A 401 23.97 0.23 -19.02
CA GLU A 401 23.34 1.55 -18.93
C GLU A 401 22.35 1.76 -20.08
N LYS A 402 22.74 1.42 -21.31
CA LYS A 402 21.89 1.49 -22.49
C LYS A 402 20.67 0.58 -22.36
N GLU A 403 20.84 -0.65 -21.86
CA GLU A 403 19.73 -1.56 -21.60
C GLU A 403 18.79 -1.04 -20.51
N ARG A 404 19.31 -0.43 -19.45
CA ARG A 404 18.47 0.22 -18.44
C ARG A 404 17.70 1.41 -19.02
N ALA A 405 18.34 2.21 -19.86
CA ALA A 405 17.72 3.34 -20.53
C ALA A 405 16.59 2.89 -21.47
N THR A 406 16.80 1.85 -22.28
CA THR A 406 15.75 1.33 -23.18
C THR A 406 14.60 0.69 -22.41
N ARG A 407 14.88 -0.01 -21.30
CA ARG A 407 13.82 -0.50 -20.40
C ARG A 407 13.03 0.65 -19.80
N ALA A 408 13.70 1.70 -19.30
CA ALA A 408 13.03 2.87 -18.75
C ALA A 408 12.14 3.57 -19.81
N GLU A 409 12.66 3.75 -21.02
CA GLU A 409 11.94 4.36 -22.14
C GLU A 409 10.70 3.54 -22.55
N THR A 410 10.82 2.21 -22.66
CA THR A 410 9.67 1.34 -22.98
C THR A 410 8.61 1.35 -21.88
N THR A 411 8.99 1.39 -20.59
CA THR A 411 8.02 1.60 -19.50
C THR A 411 7.33 2.96 -19.58
N LEU A 412 8.06 4.01 -19.95
CA LEU A 412 7.48 5.35 -20.10
C LEU A 412 6.51 5.39 -21.29
N GLN A 413 6.84 4.77 -22.42
CA GLN A 413 5.94 4.64 -23.57
C GLN A 413 4.68 3.84 -23.24
N LEU A 414 4.80 2.73 -22.49
CA LEU A 414 3.65 1.96 -22.02
C LEU A 414 2.73 2.79 -21.10
N LYS A 415 3.33 3.58 -20.20
CA LYS A 415 2.58 4.48 -19.31
C LYS A 415 1.92 5.61 -20.08
N GLN A 416 2.58 6.17 -21.09
CA GLN A 416 2.00 7.17 -21.97
C GLN A 416 0.79 6.61 -22.74
N ALA A 417 0.91 5.41 -23.31
CA ALA A 417 -0.20 4.75 -23.99
C ALA A 417 -1.37 4.41 -23.05
N GLU A 418 -1.10 4.13 -21.77
CA GLU A 418 -2.13 3.94 -20.74
C GLU A 418 -2.86 5.26 -20.43
N VAL A 419 -2.14 6.38 -20.32
CA VAL A 419 -2.71 7.72 -20.16
C VAL A 419 -3.57 8.11 -21.36
N ASP A 420 -3.10 7.86 -22.59
CA ASP A 420 -3.84 8.18 -23.81
C ASP A 420 -5.15 7.37 -23.88
N LYS A 421 -5.14 6.09 -23.49
CA LYS A 421 -6.36 5.26 -23.40
C LYS A 421 -7.36 5.78 -22.36
N LEU A 422 -6.87 6.23 -21.19
CA LEU A 422 -7.73 6.82 -20.17
C LEU A 422 -8.29 8.17 -20.61
N ALA A 423 -7.53 8.96 -21.37
CA ALA A 423 -7.99 10.20 -21.96
C ALA A 423 -9.10 9.96 -23.00
N ASP A 424 -8.93 8.97 -23.89
CA ASP A 424 -9.95 8.55 -24.86
C ASP A 424 -11.21 8.00 -24.18
N GLN A 425 -11.07 7.33 -23.04
CA GLN A 425 -12.22 6.88 -22.28
C GLN A 425 -12.97 8.05 -21.65
N ARG A 426 -12.25 9.03 -21.09
CA ARG A 426 -12.85 10.26 -20.55
C ARG A 426 -13.60 11.05 -21.61
N THR A 427 -13.08 11.17 -22.83
CA THR A 427 -13.80 11.88 -23.91
C THR A 427 -15.08 11.17 -24.29
N ARG A 428 -15.08 9.84 -24.42
CA ARG A 428 -16.30 9.04 -24.66
C ARG A 428 -17.33 9.17 -23.54
N ASP A 429 -16.88 9.13 -22.28
CA ASP A 429 -17.76 9.30 -21.13
C ASP A 429 -18.37 10.71 -21.08
N GLN A 430 -17.59 11.74 -21.41
CA GLN A 430 -18.09 13.12 -21.56
C GLN A 430 -19.11 13.26 -22.69
N GLU A 431 -18.89 12.62 -23.84
CA GLU A 431 -19.84 12.60 -24.95
C GLU A 431 -21.14 11.87 -24.57
N ALA A 432 -21.03 10.74 -23.87
CA ALA A 432 -22.19 10.00 -23.36
C ALA A 432 -23.00 10.85 -22.35
N LEU A 433 -22.33 11.58 -21.46
CA LEU A 433 -22.98 12.50 -20.53
C LEU A 433 -23.69 13.63 -21.27
N ARG A 434 -23.06 14.26 -22.26
CA ARG A 434 -23.72 15.30 -23.08
C ARG A 434 -24.95 14.77 -23.79
N ALA A 435 -24.87 13.58 -24.38
CA ALA A 435 -26.01 12.94 -25.04
C ALA A 435 -27.17 12.64 -24.08
N LEU A 436 -26.87 12.22 -22.84
CA LEU A 436 -27.88 12.01 -21.81
C LEU A 436 -28.51 13.34 -21.34
N GLU A 437 -27.70 14.38 -21.15
CA GLU A 437 -28.20 15.72 -20.79
C GLU A 437 -29.10 16.31 -21.89
N GLU A 438 -28.74 16.14 -23.17
CA GLU A 438 -29.57 16.56 -24.30
C GLU A 438 -30.89 15.79 -24.36
N ARG A 439 -30.88 14.48 -24.12
CA ARG A 439 -32.11 13.67 -24.05
C ARG A 439 -33.00 14.10 -22.90
N ALA A 440 -32.43 14.38 -21.72
CA ALA A 440 -33.18 14.87 -20.56
C ALA A 440 -33.81 16.24 -20.85
N ARG A 441 -33.05 17.17 -21.48
CA ARG A 441 -33.58 18.48 -21.92
C ARG A 441 -34.70 18.34 -22.95
N ALA A 442 -34.55 17.43 -23.93
CA ALA A 442 -35.58 17.19 -24.93
C ALA A 442 -36.87 16.60 -24.33
N GLN A 443 -36.75 15.69 -23.36
CA GLN A 443 -37.90 15.13 -22.62
C GLN A 443 -38.59 16.19 -21.76
N ALA A 444 -37.83 17.03 -21.06
CA ALA A 444 -38.38 18.15 -20.29
C ALA A 444 -39.13 19.16 -21.20
N GLY A 445 -38.60 19.45 -22.39
CA GLY A 445 -39.27 20.28 -23.39
C GLY A 445 -40.61 19.70 -23.85
N ARG A 446 -40.66 18.39 -24.14
CA ARG A 446 -41.92 17.69 -24.50
C ARG A 446 -42.96 17.73 -23.38
N LEU A 447 -42.53 17.61 -22.11
CA LEU A 447 -43.46 17.75 -20.98
C LEU A 447 -44.01 19.16 -20.87
N SER A 448 -43.16 20.19 -21.04
CA SER A 448 -43.61 21.59 -21.04
C SER A 448 -44.59 21.89 -22.19
N GLU A 449 -44.36 21.31 -23.38
CA GLU A 449 -45.29 21.40 -24.50
C GLU A 449 -46.62 20.71 -24.20
N LEU A 450 -46.62 19.51 -23.60
CA LEU A 450 -47.84 18.80 -23.20
C LEU A 450 -48.61 19.53 -22.10
N GLU A 451 -47.91 20.15 -21.14
CA GLU A 451 -48.53 20.99 -20.11
C GLU A 451 -49.17 22.25 -20.69
N SER A 452 -48.50 22.91 -21.65
CA SER A 452 -49.05 24.12 -22.30
C SER A 452 -50.20 23.83 -23.27
N GLN A 453 -50.29 22.60 -23.81
CA GLN A 453 -51.42 22.13 -24.61
C GLN A 453 -52.61 21.62 -23.76
N GLY A 454 -52.47 21.64 -22.43
CA GLY A 454 -53.56 21.35 -21.52
C GLY A 454 -54.77 22.26 -21.82
N PRO A 455 -55.99 21.72 -21.94
CA PRO A 455 -57.16 22.51 -22.28
C PRO A 455 -57.33 23.65 -21.25
N PRO A 456 -57.63 24.89 -21.69
CA PRO A 456 -57.93 25.97 -20.76
C PRO A 456 -59.08 25.51 -19.85
N PRO A 457 -59.09 25.93 -18.56
CA PRO A 457 -60.06 25.44 -17.59
C PRO A 457 -61.48 25.76 -18.10
N ARG A 458 -62.13 24.74 -18.67
CA ARG A 458 -63.49 24.85 -19.19
C ARG A 458 -64.44 24.50 -18.07
N ASP A 459 -65.29 25.47 -17.76
CA ASP A 459 -66.41 25.30 -16.85
C ASP A 459 -67.35 24.20 -17.36
N ARG A 460 -67.38 23.10 -16.59
CA ARG A 460 -68.53 22.22 -16.31
C ARG A 460 -69.57 22.10 -17.43
N ARG A 461 -69.44 21.08 -18.29
CA ARG A 461 -70.52 20.14 -18.71
C ARG A 461 -70.01 19.21 -19.81
N GLY A 462 -69.72 17.97 -19.46
CA GLY A 462 -69.43 16.91 -20.42
C GLY A 462 -68.86 15.68 -19.72
N ARG A 463 -69.72 14.70 -19.38
CA ARG A 463 -69.39 13.51 -18.60
C ARG A 463 -68.67 12.41 -19.41
N GLU A 464 -68.29 12.71 -20.66
CA GLU A 464 -67.67 11.77 -21.60
C GLU A 464 -66.19 12.10 -21.89
N GLU A 465 -65.67 13.25 -21.41
CA GLU A 465 -64.24 13.62 -21.56
C GLU A 465 -63.34 13.09 -20.44
N GLU A 466 -63.89 12.42 -19.41
CA GLU A 466 -63.12 11.91 -18.26
C GLU A 466 -62.22 10.70 -18.62
N GLU A 467 -62.58 9.89 -19.64
CA GLU A 467 -61.78 8.71 -20.03
C GLU A 467 -60.51 9.10 -20.81
N GLU A 468 -60.56 10.05 -21.75
CA GLU A 468 -59.37 10.52 -22.47
C GLU A 468 -58.40 11.31 -21.57
N GLY A 469 -58.92 12.02 -20.56
CA GLY A 469 -58.10 12.70 -19.56
C GLY A 469 -57.27 11.74 -18.70
N GLY A 470 -57.81 10.54 -18.43
CA GLY A 470 -57.13 9.49 -17.67
C GLY A 470 -55.87 8.96 -18.37
N GLU A 471 -55.94 8.68 -19.67
CA GLU A 471 -54.80 8.19 -20.44
C GLU A 471 -53.68 9.24 -20.55
N ARG A 472 -54.04 10.52 -20.75
CA ARG A 472 -53.05 11.62 -20.78
C ARG A 472 -52.40 11.83 -19.42
N SER A 473 -53.17 11.74 -18.33
CA SER A 473 -52.64 11.80 -16.96
C SER A 473 -51.70 10.63 -16.65
N GLY A 474 -52.03 9.43 -17.13
CA GLY A 474 -51.16 8.24 -17.02
C GLY A 474 -49.82 8.43 -17.73
N ARG A 475 -49.86 8.85 -19.00
CA ARG A 475 -48.64 9.12 -19.79
C ARG A 475 -47.77 10.24 -19.19
N LEU A 476 -48.39 11.28 -18.62
CA LEU A 476 -47.66 12.33 -17.91
C LEU A 476 -46.94 11.80 -16.67
N ARG A 477 -47.59 10.94 -15.86
CA ARG A 477 -46.95 10.30 -14.70
C ARG A 477 -45.81 9.37 -15.10
N GLU A 478 -45.99 8.58 -16.16
CA GLU A 478 -44.93 7.71 -16.69
C GLU A 478 -43.72 8.51 -17.17
N LEU A 479 -43.94 9.60 -17.90
CA LEU A 479 -42.86 10.48 -18.35
C LEU A 479 -42.17 11.21 -17.18
N GLN A 480 -42.91 11.63 -16.16
CA GLN A 480 -42.34 12.19 -14.93
C GLN A 480 -41.50 11.16 -14.18
N ALA A 481 -41.95 9.90 -14.10
CA ALA A 481 -41.18 8.82 -13.49
C ALA A 481 -39.88 8.53 -14.25
N LEU A 482 -39.93 8.51 -15.59
CA LEU A 482 -38.75 8.34 -16.44
C LEU A 482 -37.76 9.51 -16.30
N LEU A 483 -38.24 10.75 -16.22
CA LEU A 483 -37.37 11.91 -15.95
C LEU A 483 -36.71 11.80 -14.57
N ALA A 484 -37.47 11.49 -13.53
CA ALA A 484 -36.93 11.32 -12.18
C ALA A 484 -35.87 10.21 -12.14
N GLN A 485 -36.05 9.12 -12.90
CA GLN A 485 -35.04 8.08 -13.04
C GLN A 485 -33.77 8.59 -13.74
N ARG A 486 -33.91 9.31 -14.87
CA ARG A 486 -32.76 9.87 -15.60
C ARG A 486 -32.01 10.94 -14.81
N GLU A 487 -32.70 11.74 -14.01
CA GLU A 487 -32.08 12.71 -13.09
C GLU A 487 -31.26 12.01 -12.01
N ARG A 488 -31.76 10.91 -11.44
CA ARG A 488 -31.00 10.08 -10.49
C ARG A 488 -29.76 9.47 -11.14
N GLU A 489 -29.88 8.95 -12.36
CA GLU A 489 -28.73 8.42 -13.12
C GLU A 489 -27.66 9.52 -13.36
N LEU A 490 -28.08 10.72 -13.78
CA LEU A 490 -27.18 11.86 -13.95
C LEU A 490 -26.52 12.29 -12.63
N GLN A 491 -27.24 12.29 -11.52
CA GLN A 491 -26.67 12.58 -10.20
C GLN A 491 -25.61 11.54 -9.81
N ILE A 492 -25.87 10.25 -10.03
CA ILE A 492 -24.89 9.18 -9.77
C ILE A 492 -23.63 9.40 -10.61
N HIS A 493 -23.76 9.75 -11.89
CA HIS A 493 -22.61 10.04 -12.74
C HIS A 493 -21.83 11.27 -12.26
N ARG A 494 -22.52 12.34 -11.84
CA ARG A 494 -21.87 13.53 -11.27
C ARG A 494 -21.12 13.21 -10.00
N TRP A 495 -21.71 12.43 -9.09
CA TRP A 495 -21.03 12.00 -7.87
C TRP A 495 -19.83 11.11 -8.16
N ARG A 496 -19.94 10.15 -9.08
CA ARG A 496 -18.79 9.33 -9.50
C ARG A 496 -17.66 10.18 -10.07
N GLY A 497 -17.98 11.08 -11.00
CA GLY A 497 -17.00 12.00 -11.58
C GLY A 497 -16.36 12.92 -10.53
N GLN A 498 -17.14 13.38 -9.54
CA GLN A 498 -16.62 14.18 -8.43
C GLN A 498 -15.69 13.36 -7.52
N THR A 499 -16.07 12.14 -7.14
CA THR A 499 -15.20 11.26 -6.34
C THR A 499 -13.91 10.89 -7.08
N GLU A 500 -13.98 10.64 -8.39
CA GLU A 500 -12.80 10.38 -9.22
C GLU A 500 -11.91 11.63 -9.32
N SER A 501 -12.50 12.81 -9.47
CA SER A 501 -11.77 14.08 -9.45
C SER A 501 -11.09 14.33 -8.10
N ASP A 502 -11.79 14.09 -6.99
CA ASP A 502 -11.27 14.32 -5.64
C ASP A 502 -10.15 13.33 -5.29
N THR A 503 -10.30 12.05 -5.67
CA THR A 503 -9.25 11.04 -5.48
C THR A 503 -8.00 11.37 -6.31
N LEU A 504 -8.16 11.85 -7.55
CA LEU A 504 -7.05 12.28 -8.39
C LEU A 504 -6.36 13.53 -7.81
N ALA A 505 -7.11 14.52 -7.35
CA ALA A 505 -6.57 15.70 -6.68
C ALA A 505 -5.81 15.35 -5.39
N ALA A 506 -6.30 14.38 -4.62
CA ALA A 506 -5.61 13.86 -3.44
C ALA A 506 -4.30 13.16 -3.79
N GLN A 507 -4.30 12.35 -4.87
CA GLN A 507 -3.09 11.70 -5.38
C GLN A 507 -2.05 12.72 -5.86
N GLU A 508 -2.46 13.74 -6.62
CA GLU A 508 -1.58 14.83 -7.07
C GLU A 508 -0.99 15.61 -5.89
N THR A 509 -1.81 15.91 -4.88
CA THR A 509 -1.35 16.59 -3.66
C THR A 509 -0.32 15.75 -2.91
N LEU A 510 -0.56 14.44 -2.77
CA LEU A 510 0.38 13.51 -2.15
C LEU A 510 1.69 13.43 -2.94
N MET A 511 1.63 13.26 -4.26
CA MET A 511 2.82 13.24 -5.13
C MET A 511 3.62 14.54 -5.03
N ALA A 512 2.96 15.70 -5.05
CA ALA A 512 3.60 17.00 -4.89
C ALA A 512 4.32 17.11 -3.54
N SER A 513 3.70 16.63 -2.46
CA SER A 513 4.32 16.61 -1.12
C SER A 513 5.56 15.70 -1.06
N CYS A 514 5.51 14.51 -1.66
CA CYS A 514 6.63 13.58 -1.71
C CYS A 514 7.79 14.16 -2.53
N LEU A 515 7.50 14.79 -3.67
CA LEU A 515 8.51 15.46 -4.49
C LEU A 515 9.14 16.65 -3.76
N HIS A 516 8.34 17.43 -3.03
CA HIS A 516 8.85 18.51 -2.20
C HIS A 516 9.79 18.00 -1.11
N GLU A 517 9.42 16.95 -0.37
CA GLU A 517 10.26 16.33 0.65
C GLU A 517 11.57 15.78 0.05
N LEU A 518 11.49 15.12 -1.10
CA LEU A 518 12.65 14.59 -1.81
C LEU A 518 13.57 15.72 -2.28
N GLY A 519 13.01 16.84 -2.73
CA GLY A 519 13.74 18.07 -3.05
C GLY A 519 14.47 18.66 -1.84
N LEU A 520 13.83 18.72 -0.68
CA LEU A 520 14.45 19.17 0.57
C LEU A 520 15.61 18.25 1.00
N ARG A 521 15.42 16.93 0.93
CA ARG A 521 16.47 15.94 1.23
C ARG A 521 17.66 16.07 0.28
N TYR A 522 17.40 16.24 -1.02
CA TYR A 522 18.44 16.47 -2.02
C TYR A 522 19.22 17.76 -1.75
N HIS A 523 18.53 18.86 -1.44
CA HIS A 523 19.18 20.12 -1.09
C HIS A 523 20.06 20.00 0.16
N LYS A 524 19.58 19.29 1.19
CA LYS A 524 20.37 18.99 2.40
C LYS A 524 21.64 18.19 2.07
N LEU A 525 21.54 17.17 1.22
CA LEU A 525 22.68 16.39 0.76
C LEU A 525 23.68 17.24 -0.04
N LEU A 526 23.21 18.15 -0.90
CA LEU A 526 24.07 19.09 -1.62
C LEU A 526 24.86 19.99 -0.65
N LEU A 527 24.20 20.53 0.37
CA LEU A 527 24.86 21.36 1.39
C LEU A 527 25.91 20.56 2.18
N GLN A 528 25.60 19.32 2.55
CA GLN A 528 26.53 18.42 3.23
C GLN A 528 27.74 18.06 2.35
N ASN A 529 27.51 17.74 1.08
CA ASN A 529 28.57 17.47 0.12
C ASN A 529 29.47 18.72 -0.06
N GLY A 530 28.88 19.90 -0.24
CA GLY A 530 29.63 21.15 -0.31
C GLY A 530 30.45 21.46 0.96
N ALA A 531 29.97 21.07 2.14
CA ALA A 531 30.74 21.17 3.38
C ALA A 531 31.90 20.16 3.43
N LEU A 532 31.69 18.93 2.99
CA LEU A 532 32.73 17.90 2.89
C LEU A 532 33.83 18.28 1.89
N LEU A 533 33.45 18.79 0.71
CA LEU A 533 34.39 19.27 -0.29
C LEU A 533 35.24 20.42 0.25
N ARG A 534 34.64 21.37 0.98
CA ARG A 534 35.40 22.46 1.64
C ARG A 534 36.38 21.91 2.68
N ARG A 535 35.99 20.91 3.48
CA ARG A 535 36.90 20.24 4.44
C ARG A 535 38.03 19.49 3.75
N LEU A 536 37.75 18.80 2.64
CA LEU A 536 38.75 18.11 1.84
C LEU A 536 39.73 19.10 1.19
N HIS A 537 39.26 20.24 0.69
CA HIS A 537 40.14 21.28 0.16
C HIS A 537 40.99 21.91 1.27
N ALA A 538 40.43 22.13 2.45
CA ALA A 538 41.18 22.63 3.60
C ALA A 538 42.23 21.62 4.10
N ALA A 539 41.93 20.32 4.09
CA ALA A 539 42.84 19.26 4.50
C ALA A 539 43.89 18.93 3.42
N GLY A 540 43.54 19.09 2.15
CA GLY A 540 44.36 18.77 0.99
C GLY A 540 45.23 19.92 0.49
N ALA A 541 45.11 21.13 1.04
CA ALA A 541 46.00 22.26 0.75
C ALA A 541 47.42 21.91 1.21
N PRO A 542 48.34 21.53 0.29
CA PRO A 542 49.68 21.12 0.64
C PRO A 542 50.53 22.39 0.79
N GLY A 543 50.49 23.01 1.97
CA GLY A 543 51.19 24.28 2.15
C GLY A 543 50.86 24.98 3.46
N GLY A 544 51.27 24.38 4.57
CA GLY A 544 51.16 24.97 5.91
C GLY A 544 52.03 24.26 6.93
N GLY A 545 53.21 23.79 6.52
CA GLY A 545 54.29 23.49 7.44
C GLY A 545 54.72 24.78 8.13
N GLY A 546 54.12 25.07 9.27
CA GLY A 546 54.45 26.19 10.14
C GLY A 546 54.19 25.76 11.56
N GLY A 547 55.23 25.24 12.21
CA GLY A 547 55.21 25.07 13.66
C GLY A 547 54.90 26.41 14.30
N ALA A 548 53.80 26.49 15.02
CA ALA A 548 53.52 27.57 15.94
C ALA A 548 52.88 26.96 17.18
N ALA A 549 53.61 27.12 18.27
CA ALA A 549 53.29 26.84 19.65
C ALA A 549 51.80 26.74 19.99
N ALA A 550 51.49 25.72 20.80
CA ALA A 550 50.30 25.68 21.62
C ALA A 550 50.10 27.02 22.34
N PRO A 551 48.98 27.75 22.13
CA PRO A 551 48.59 28.79 23.05
C PRO A 551 48.11 28.10 24.33
N ALA A 552 48.80 28.40 25.42
CA ALA A 552 48.35 28.11 26.76
C ALA A 552 46.92 28.63 26.93
N ASP A 553 46.07 27.74 27.43
CA ASP A 553 44.69 27.93 27.84
C ASP A 553 44.61 28.95 29.00
N PRO A 554 44.04 30.16 28.81
CA PRO A 554 43.72 31.04 29.91
C PRO A 554 42.20 31.14 30.03
N GLY A 555 41.66 30.40 31.00
CA GLY A 555 40.44 30.81 31.69
C GLY A 555 39.15 30.40 31.01
N SER A 556 38.54 29.36 31.56
CA SER A 556 37.09 29.20 31.56
C SER A 556 36.41 30.44 32.17
N PRO A 557 35.55 31.18 31.44
CA PRO A 557 34.56 32.03 32.06
C PRO A 557 33.32 31.19 32.36
N SER A 558 33.05 31.08 33.66
CA SER A 558 31.80 30.63 34.26
C SER A 558 30.56 31.15 33.51
N PRO A 559 29.50 30.33 33.27
CA PRO A 559 28.27 30.83 32.69
C PRO A 559 27.49 31.64 33.73
N ALA A 560 27.65 32.96 33.69
CA ALA A 560 26.78 33.90 34.36
C ALA A 560 25.42 33.93 33.65
N ARG A 561 24.41 33.42 34.35
CA ARG A 561 23.12 34.08 34.63
C ARG A 561 22.64 35.16 33.64
N GLY A 562 21.46 34.91 33.08
CA GLY A 562 20.43 35.95 32.87
C GLY A 562 20.41 36.61 31.50
N GLY A 563 19.48 36.18 30.66
CA GLY A 563 19.07 36.88 29.45
C GLY A 563 17.64 36.49 29.09
N GLU A 564 16.68 37.27 29.57
CA GLU A 564 15.28 37.25 29.14
C GLU A 564 15.16 37.37 27.61
N PRO A 565 14.24 36.63 26.97
CA PRO A 565 13.85 36.91 25.60
C PRO A 565 12.92 38.13 25.52
N PRO A 566 13.06 39.00 24.50
CA PRO A 566 12.19 40.15 24.31
C PRO A 566 10.77 39.73 23.89
N PRO A 567 9.74 40.54 24.19
CA PRO A 567 8.37 40.26 23.77
C PRO A 567 8.24 40.41 22.26
N ALA A 568 7.72 39.37 21.61
CA ALA A 568 7.24 39.46 20.24
C ALA A 568 6.00 40.37 20.20
N GLY A 569 6.13 41.52 19.54
CA GLY A 569 5.03 42.36 19.11
C GLY A 569 4.99 42.39 17.58
N GLY A 570 3.78 42.22 17.02
CA GLY A 570 3.49 42.35 15.59
C GLY A 570 2.67 41.19 15.05
#